data_AF-A0A2S0UMB2-F1
#
_entry.id   AF-A0A2S0UMB2-F1
#
_cell.length_a   1.000
_cell.length_b   1.000
_cell.length_c   1.000
_cell.angle_alpha   90.00
_cell.angle_beta   90.00
_cell.angle_gamma   90.00
#
_symmetry.space_group_name_H-M   'P 1'
#
loop_
_entity.id
_entity.type
_entity.pdbx_description
1 polymer ?
#
loop_
_entity_poly.entity_id
_entity_poly.type
_entity_poly.pdbx_seq_one_letter_code
_entity_poly.pdbx_strand_id
1 'polypeptide(L)'
;MRRVQIGDLLALAAAVSGRPDAAALALHLCAQTHAAHLYVKRFRRLHPVWGNGSLMSRSFAEGTSLEADWSPDGLAALETACAAVSIWRERLDCRAATLCARIVAKHEESADGRNPDQTEQHRSGLGTGLPRGA
;
A
#
# COMPACT_ATOMS: atom_id res chain seq x y z
N MET A 1 -1.73 -7.58 -0.64
CA MET A 1 -2.51 -8.78 -0.30
C MET A 1 -3.80 -8.66 -1.09
N ARG A 2 -4.33 -9.77 -1.61
CA ARG A 2 -5.67 -9.75 -2.21
C ARG A 2 -6.75 -9.44 -1.15
N ARG A 3 -8.00 -9.29 -1.55
CA ARG A 3 -9.14 -9.18 -0.62
C ARG A 3 -9.12 -10.35 0.36
N VAL A 4 -9.12 -10.05 1.66
CA VAL A 4 -9.18 -11.04 2.75
C VAL A 4 -10.58 -11.64 2.81
N GLN A 5 -10.65 -12.96 2.84
CA GLN A 5 -11.88 -13.75 3.01
C GLN A 5 -11.90 -14.39 4.39
N ILE A 6 -13.06 -14.90 4.83
CA ILE A 6 -13.16 -15.61 6.11
C ILE A 6 -12.20 -16.81 6.20
N GLY A 7 -12.01 -17.54 5.10
CA GLY A 7 -11.05 -18.65 5.04
C GLY A 7 -9.59 -18.21 5.20
N ASP A 8 -9.24 -16.97 4.84
CA ASP A 8 -7.91 -16.43 5.10
C ASP A 8 -7.70 -16.18 6.61
N LEU A 9 -8.74 -15.71 7.33
CA LEU A 9 -8.69 -15.50 8.78
C LEU A 9 -8.58 -16.83 9.53
N LEU A 10 -9.38 -17.82 9.15
CA LEU A 10 -9.34 -19.16 9.76
C LEU A 10 -7.99 -19.84 9.52
N ALA A 11 -7.45 -19.75 8.30
CA ALA A 11 -6.14 -20.31 8.01
C ALA A 11 -5.01 -19.59 8.76
N LEU A 12 -5.09 -18.26 8.90
CA LEU A 12 -4.12 -17.51 9.71
C LEU A 12 -4.22 -17.87 11.20
N ALA A 13 -5.43 -18.02 11.75
CA ALA A 13 -5.66 -18.45 13.12
C ALA A 13 -5.04 -19.83 13.37
N ALA A 14 -5.30 -20.80 12.48
CA ALA A 14 -4.68 -22.12 12.54
C ALA A 14 -3.15 -22.05 12.50
N ALA A 15 -2.58 -21.16 11.66
CA ALA A 15 -1.13 -20.95 11.56
C ALA A 15 -0.46 -20.43 12.83
N VAL A 16 -1.21 -19.70 13.67
CA VAL A 16 -0.67 -19.05 14.86
C VAL A 16 -1.14 -19.69 16.18
N SER A 17 -2.07 -20.64 16.12
CA SER A 17 -2.61 -21.30 17.32
C SER A 17 -1.52 -22.00 18.13
N GLY A 18 -1.57 -21.82 19.45
CA GLY A 18 -0.61 -22.40 20.40
C GLY A 18 0.82 -21.84 20.31
N ARG A 19 1.07 -20.81 19.50
CA ARG A 19 2.41 -20.25 19.32
C ARG A 19 2.69 -19.08 20.27
N PRO A 20 3.85 -19.05 20.93
CA PRO A 20 4.22 -17.92 21.81
C PRO A 20 4.45 -16.62 21.02
N ASP A 21 4.79 -16.72 19.73
CA ASP A 21 5.06 -15.60 18.82
C ASP A 21 3.88 -15.28 17.89
N ALA A 22 2.67 -15.74 18.22
CA ALA A 22 1.48 -15.71 17.36
C ALA A 22 1.25 -14.35 16.67
N ALA A 23 1.27 -13.24 17.42
CA ALA A 23 1.04 -11.92 16.87
C ALA A 23 2.15 -11.46 15.89
N ALA A 24 3.41 -11.75 16.21
CA ALA A 24 4.54 -11.41 15.36
C ALA A 24 4.51 -12.24 14.06
N LEU A 25 4.23 -13.54 14.17
CA LEU A 25 4.07 -14.43 13.03
C LEU A 25 2.90 -13.97 12.15
N ALA A 26 1.74 -13.66 12.74
CA ALA A 26 0.57 -13.20 11.99
C ALA A 26 0.89 -11.97 11.13
N LEU A 27 1.55 -10.95 11.72
CA LEU A 27 1.99 -9.76 11.00
C LEU A 27 3.02 -10.08 9.91
N HIS A 28 3.94 -11.01 10.17
CA HIS A 28 4.93 -11.44 9.21
C HIS A 28 4.28 -12.12 7.98
N LEU A 29 3.32 -13.03 8.21
CA LEU A 29 2.56 -13.67 7.14
C LEU A 29 1.74 -12.65 6.34
N CYS A 30 1.14 -11.64 6.99
CA CYS A 30 0.48 -10.55 6.29
C CYS A 30 1.46 -9.76 5.38
N ALA A 31 2.67 -9.50 5.86
CA ALA A 31 3.70 -8.80 5.08
C ALA A 31 4.19 -9.62 3.88
N GLN A 32 4.52 -10.90 4.07
CA GLN A 32 4.93 -11.81 2.99
C GLN A 32 3.83 -11.95 1.93
N THR A 33 2.58 -12.15 2.37
CA THR A 33 1.42 -12.23 1.48
C THR A 33 1.24 -10.92 0.69
N HIS A 34 1.44 -9.76 1.33
CA HIS A 34 1.37 -8.48 0.63
C HIS A 34 2.47 -8.36 -0.44
N ALA A 35 3.71 -8.70 -0.11
CA ALA A 35 4.83 -8.67 -1.04
C ALA A 35 4.62 -9.63 -2.23
N ALA A 36 4.14 -10.85 -1.97
CA ALA A 36 3.79 -11.82 -3.01
C ALA A 36 2.73 -11.27 -3.98
N HIS A 37 1.70 -10.60 -3.45
CA HIS A 37 0.68 -9.97 -4.28
C HIS A 37 1.24 -8.85 -5.17
N LEU A 38 2.13 -8.00 -4.63
CA LEU A 38 2.81 -6.97 -5.43
C LEU A 38 3.71 -7.59 -6.50
N TYR A 39 4.40 -8.68 -6.18
CA TYR A 39 5.21 -9.44 -7.14
C TYR A 39 4.34 -9.96 -8.29
N VAL A 40 3.21 -10.60 -8.00
CA VAL A 40 2.26 -11.07 -9.02
C VAL A 40 1.76 -9.91 -9.89
N LYS A 41 1.43 -8.75 -9.28
CA LYS A 41 1.01 -7.56 -10.04
C LYS A 41 2.09 -7.06 -10.99
N ARG A 42 3.37 -7.11 -10.58
CA ARG A 42 4.50 -6.58 -11.35
C ARG A 42 4.99 -7.55 -12.43
N PHE A 43 5.17 -8.82 -12.09
CA PHE A 43 5.83 -9.81 -12.95
C PHE A 43 4.87 -10.79 -13.61
N ARG A 44 3.57 -10.76 -13.26
CA ARG A 44 2.54 -11.70 -13.75
C ARG A 44 2.89 -13.17 -13.51
N ARG A 45 3.73 -13.44 -12.51
CA ARG A 45 4.16 -14.77 -12.07
C ARG A 45 4.00 -14.90 -10.56
N LEU A 46 3.82 -16.12 -10.07
CA LEU A 46 3.77 -16.40 -8.62
C LEU A 46 5.13 -16.06 -7.99
N HIS A 47 5.12 -15.58 -6.74
CA HIS A 47 6.34 -15.38 -5.98
C HIS A 47 6.96 -16.76 -5.66
N PRO A 48 8.25 -17.00 -5.94
CA PRO A 48 8.84 -18.34 -5.83
C PRO A 48 8.79 -18.91 -4.41
N VAL A 49 8.79 -18.06 -3.38
CA VAL A 49 8.79 -18.48 -1.97
C VAL A 49 7.43 -18.29 -1.29
N TRP A 50 6.64 -17.30 -1.74
CA TRP A 50 5.46 -16.82 -1.00
C TRP A 50 4.15 -17.01 -1.78
N GLY A 51 4.22 -17.57 -2.99
CA GLY A 51 3.06 -17.95 -3.77
C GLY A 51 2.31 -16.78 -4.40
N ASN A 52 0.99 -16.88 -4.41
CA ASN A 52 0.08 -16.04 -5.19
C ASN A 52 -0.40 -14.76 -4.46
N GLY A 53 -0.01 -14.56 -3.20
CA GLY A 53 -0.50 -13.45 -2.38
C GLY A 53 -1.92 -13.65 -1.81
N SER A 54 -2.40 -14.89 -1.75
CA SER A 54 -3.46 -15.33 -0.84
C SER A 54 -2.88 -15.56 0.54
N LEU A 55 -3.56 -15.01 1.56
CA LEU A 55 -3.14 -15.18 2.95
C LEU A 55 -3.36 -16.63 3.38
N MET A 56 -4.47 -17.24 2.98
CA MET A 56 -4.72 -18.67 3.14
C MET A 56 -3.58 -19.53 2.58
N SER A 57 -3.17 -19.32 1.31
CA SER A 57 -2.06 -20.07 0.71
C SER A 57 -0.73 -19.88 1.46
N ARG A 58 -0.48 -18.69 2.02
CA ARG A 58 0.73 -18.41 2.79
C ARG A 58 0.69 -19.06 4.18
N SER A 59 -0.45 -18.97 4.88
CA SER A 59 -0.66 -19.64 6.16
C SER A 59 -0.51 -21.16 6.04
N PHE A 60 -0.98 -21.77 4.95
CA PHE A 60 -0.79 -23.20 4.72
C PHE A 60 0.64 -23.66 4.63
N ALA A 61 1.51 -22.81 4.10
CA ALA A 61 2.92 -23.14 3.99
C ALA A 61 3.62 -23.16 5.36
N GLU A 62 2.93 -22.81 6.45
CA GLU A 62 3.36 -23.03 7.84
C GLU A 62 3.00 -24.43 8.35
N GLY A 63 2.40 -25.30 7.52
CA GLY A 63 2.14 -26.71 7.85
C GLY A 63 0.88 -26.96 8.67
N THR A 64 -0.10 -26.06 8.63
CA THR A 64 -1.26 -26.10 9.51
C THR A 64 -2.49 -26.75 8.89
N SER A 65 -3.30 -27.39 9.75
CA SER A 65 -4.58 -27.97 9.35
C SER A 65 -5.63 -26.88 9.08
N LEU A 66 -6.60 -27.20 8.21
CA LEU A 66 -7.73 -26.32 7.89
C LEU A 66 -8.86 -26.35 8.92
N GLU A 67 -8.80 -27.33 9.84
CA GLU A 67 -9.91 -27.51 10.76
C GLU A 67 -10.00 -26.33 11.71
N ALA A 68 -11.19 -25.74 11.75
CA ALA A 68 -11.46 -24.63 12.64
C ALA A 68 -11.41 -25.15 14.07
N ASP A 69 -10.41 -24.69 14.81
CA ASP A 69 -10.31 -24.90 16.24
C ASP A 69 -11.20 -23.87 16.95
N TRP A 70 -12.28 -24.36 17.55
CA TRP A 70 -13.24 -23.55 18.32
C TRP A 70 -12.99 -23.61 19.83
N SER A 71 -11.84 -24.16 20.25
CA SER A 71 -11.40 -24.08 21.63
C SER A 71 -11.08 -22.63 22.04
N PRO A 72 -10.95 -22.33 23.35
CA PRO A 72 -10.49 -21.01 23.79
C PRO A 72 -9.17 -20.57 23.15
N ASP A 73 -8.23 -21.51 22.94
CA ASP A 73 -6.95 -21.23 22.29
C ASP A 73 -7.13 -20.91 20.80
N GLY A 74 -8.00 -21.65 20.11
CA GLY A 74 -8.38 -21.37 18.73
C GLY A 74 -9.08 -20.02 18.55
N LEU A 75 -9.95 -19.65 19.48
CA LEU A 75 -10.60 -18.33 19.49
C LEU A 75 -9.61 -17.19 19.76
N ALA A 76 -8.66 -17.38 20.68
CA ALA A 76 -7.58 -16.41 20.92
C ALA A 76 -6.65 -16.26 19.70
N ALA A 77 -6.40 -17.35 18.98
CA ALA A 77 -5.66 -17.32 17.72
C ALA A 77 -6.44 -16.57 16.62
N LEU A 78 -7.76 -16.72 16.57
CA LEU A 78 -8.62 -15.97 15.65
C LEU A 78 -8.66 -14.47 15.96
N GLU A 79 -8.72 -14.11 17.24
CA GLU A 79 -8.56 -12.72 17.68
C GLU A 79 -7.21 -12.15 17.21
N THR A 80 -6.13 -12.90 17.40
CA THR A 80 -4.78 -12.52 16.95
C THR A 80 -4.73 -12.33 15.43
N ALA A 81 -5.35 -13.23 14.66
CA ALA A 81 -5.43 -13.13 13.21
C ALA A 81 -6.18 -11.87 12.75
N CYS A 82 -7.33 -11.58 13.37
CA CYS A 82 -8.11 -10.37 13.11
C CYS A 82 -7.32 -9.10 13.44
N ALA A 83 -6.69 -9.05 14.62
CA ALA A 83 -5.87 -7.92 15.06
C ALA A 83 -4.70 -7.66 14.08
N ALA A 84 -4.00 -8.71 13.64
CA ALA A 84 -2.90 -8.58 12.69
C ALA A 84 -3.35 -8.01 11.33
N VAL A 85 -4.50 -8.46 10.81
CA VAL A 85 -5.07 -7.93 9.56
C VAL A 85 -5.46 -6.46 9.72
N SER A 86 -6.09 -6.07 10.84
CA SER A 86 -6.43 -4.68 11.13
C SER A 86 -5.19 -3.79 11.18
N ILE A 87 -4.17 -4.17 11.97
CA ILE A 87 -2.89 -3.45 12.06
C ILE A 87 -2.21 -3.33 10.68
N TRP A 88 -2.23 -4.41 9.89
CA TRP A 88 -1.65 -4.38 8.55
C TRP A 88 -2.40 -3.41 7.62
N ARG A 89 -3.73 -3.35 7.69
CA ARG A 89 -4.54 -2.41 6.90
C ARG A 89 -4.26 -0.97 7.29
N GLU A 90 -4.27 -0.67 8.58
CA GLU A 90 -3.95 0.66 9.10
C GLU A 90 -2.56 1.12 8.64
N ARG A 91 -1.56 0.23 8.69
CA ARG A 91 -0.20 0.53 8.20
C ARG A 91 -0.17 0.87 6.71
N LEU A 92 -1.00 0.24 5.88
CA LEU A 92 -1.08 0.59 4.47
C LEU A 92 -1.75 1.94 4.24
N ASP A 93 -2.82 2.22 4.98
CA ASP A 93 -3.55 3.49 4.90
C ASP A 93 -2.65 4.64 5.37
N CYS A 94 -1.93 4.47 6.48
CA CYS A 94 -0.92 5.45 6.95
C CYS A 94 0.17 5.67 5.90
N ARG A 95 0.72 4.61 5.29
CA ARG A 95 1.75 4.73 4.25
C ARG A 95 1.24 5.45 3.00
N ALA A 96 -0.01 5.19 2.61
CA ALA A 96 -0.63 5.89 1.49
C ALA A 96 -0.81 7.38 1.80
N ALA A 97 -1.31 7.71 2.99
CA ALA A 97 -1.45 9.10 3.43
C ALA A 97 -0.10 9.84 3.45
N THR A 98 0.95 9.22 4.00
CA THR A 98 2.31 9.80 4.00
C THR A 98 2.85 10.00 2.58
N LEU A 99 2.62 9.05 1.67
CA LEU A 99 3.06 9.20 0.28
C LEU A 99 2.34 10.35 -0.42
N CYS A 100 1.02 10.49 -0.23
CA CYS A 100 0.26 11.62 -0.77
C CYS A 100 0.77 12.97 -0.25
N ALA A 101 0.99 13.10 1.06
CA ALA A 101 1.55 14.32 1.65
C ALA A 101 2.90 14.70 1.04
N ARG A 102 3.79 13.72 0.80
CA ARG A 102 5.09 13.95 0.15
C ARG A 102 4.97 14.39 -1.31
N ILE A 103 4.00 13.85 -2.04
CA ILE A 103 3.75 14.25 -3.43
C ILE A 103 3.26 15.70 -3.48
N VAL A 104 2.33 16.08 -2.59
CA VAL A 104 1.82 17.47 -2.49
C VAL A 104 2.94 18.45 -2.16
N ALA A 105 3.74 18.18 -1.12
CA ALA A 105 4.87 19.04 -0.74
C ALA A 105 5.87 19.24 -1.90
N LYS A 106 6.19 18.17 -2.63
CA LYS A 106 7.08 18.25 -3.81
C LYS A 106 6.50 19.13 -4.93
N HIS A 107 5.18 19.12 -5.11
CA HIS A 107 4.51 19.98 -6.10
C HIS A 107 4.48 21.45 -5.67
N GLU A 108 4.28 21.74 -4.38
CA GLU A 108 4.33 23.10 -3.83
C GLU A 108 5.73 23.71 -3.95
N GLU A 109 6.78 22.95 -3.62
CA GLU A 109 8.18 23.37 -3.81
C GLU A 109 8.53 23.63 -5.29
N SER A 110 7.90 22.92 -6.23
CA SER A 110 8.12 23.15 -7.68
C SER A 110 7.30 24.33 -8.22
N ALA A 111 6.21 24.72 -7.56
CA ALA A 111 5.35 25.82 -8.00
C ALA A 111 5.90 27.20 -7.59
N ASP A 112 6.69 27.26 -6.51
CA ASP A 112 7.29 28.49 -5.98
C ASP A 112 8.57 28.94 -6.73
N GLY A 113 9.02 28.14 -7.71
CA GLY A 113 10.14 28.48 -8.61
C GLY A 113 9.76 29.32 -9.83
N ARG A 114 8.51 29.77 -9.96
CA ARG A 114 8.06 30.57 -11.12
C ARG A 114 8.39 32.06 -10.89
N ASN A 115 9.59 32.44 -11.32
CA ASN A 115 10.09 33.82 -11.37
C ASN A 115 9.07 34.75 -12.07
N PRO A 116 8.50 35.78 -11.41
CA PRO A 116 7.50 36.66 -12.01
C PRO A 116 8.07 37.75 -12.95
N ASP A 117 9.36 37.74 -13.29
CA ASP A 117 10.03 38.91 -13.87
C ASP A 117 10.28 38.88 -15.39
N GLN A 118 9.40 38.27 -16.19
CA GLN A 118 9.49 38.37 -17.66
C GLN A 118 8.12 38.54 -18.33
N THR A 119 7.37 39.60 -17.98
CA THR A 119 6.21 39.98 -18.79
C THR A 119 6.00 41.49 -18.89
N GLU A 120 7.04 42.31 -19.00
CA GLU A 120 6.79 43.76 -19.11
C GLU A 120 7.82 44.54 -19.94
N GLN A 121 8.24 44.03 -21.10
CA GLN A 121 8.99 44.85 -22.08
C GLN A 121 8.63 44.49 -23.53
N HIS A 122 7.46 44.89 -24.01
CA HIS A 122 7.25 45.24 -25.44
C HIS A 122 5.86 45.85 -25.72
N ARG A 123 5.51 46.95 -25.05
CA ARG A 123 4.49 47.88 -25.56
C ARG A 123 4.83 49.30 -25.14
N SER A 124 5.70 49.95 -25.89
CA SER A 124 5.77 51.42 -25.98
C SER A 124 6.57 51.80 -27.21
N GLY A 125 5.86 52.29 -28.22
CA GLY A 125 6.42 52.73 -29.50
C GLY A 125 5.34 53.27 -30.44
N LEU A 126 4.43 54.11 -29.91
CA LEU A 126 3.60 54.99 -30.73
C LEU A 126 4.47 56.19 -31.12
N GLY A 127 4.91 56.22 -32.37
CA GLY A 127 5.59 57.35 -33.00
C GLY A 127 4.88 57.71 -34.30
N THR A 128 4.13 58.80 -34.24
CA THR A 128 3.40 59.51 -35.29
C THR A 128 4.22 59.81 -36.55
N GLY A 129 3.63 59.66 -37.75
CA GLY A 129 4.22 60.16 -39.00
C GLY A 129 3.42 59.87 -40.28
N LEU A 130 2.39 60.66 -40.57
CA LEU A 130 2.01 61.02 -41.95
C LEU A 130 2.99 62.14 -42.41
N PRO A 131 3.35 62.32 -43.71
CA PRO A 131 2.38 62.59 -44.78
C PRO A 131 2.73 62.20 -46.25
N ARG A 132 1.71 62.32 -47.11
CA ARG A 132 1.65 62.77 -48.53
C ARG A 132 2.64 62.25 -49.59
N GLY A 133 2.05 61.66 -50.64
CA GLY A 133 2.10 62.22 -52.01
C GLY A 133 2.94 61.46 -53.05
N ALA A 134 2.26 60.81 -53.99
CA ALA A 134 2.33 60.98 -55.46
C ALA A 134 1.58 59.84 -56.15
#